data_AF-A0A350C181-F1
#
_entry.id   AF-A0A350C181-F1
#
_cell.length_a   1.000
_cell.length_b   1.000
_cell.length_c   1.000
_cell.angle_alpha   90.00
_cell.angle_beta   90.00
_cell.angle_gamma   90.00
#
_symmetry.space_group_name_H-M   'P 1'
#
loop_
_entity.id
_entity.type
_entity.pdbx_description
1 polymer ?
#
loop_
_entity_poly.entity_id
_entity_poly.type
_entity_poly.pdbx_seq_one_letter_code
_entity_poly.pdbx_strand_id
1 'polypeptide(L)'
;MNAELLAEEARLQEAALKRLGHWLAACLAVSSMGVLLIYFALSAPQKNIWLVILGVIILLLGAAGGITIGLGIRNGRNNVRKILLAIEQQKKPQVQDPEN
;
A
#
# COMPACT_ATOMS: atom_id res chain seq x y z
N MET A 1 -17.49 -19.69 11.88
CA MET A 1 -17.34 -18.26 11.54
C MET A 1 -18.21 -17.98 10.34
N ASN A 2 -19.06 -16.96 10.36
CA ASN A 2 -20.07 -16.75 9.33
C ASN A 2 -19.44 -16.22 8.04
N ALA A 3 -19.77 -16.84 6.89
CA ALA A 3 -19.26 -16.42 5.58
C ALA A 3 -19.61 -14.96 5.25
N GLU A 4 -20.78 -14.46 5.69
CA GLU A 4 -21.20 -13.06 5.57
C GLU A 4 -20.22 -12.09 6.26
N LEU A 5 -19.75 -12.43 7.47
CA LEU A 5 -18.79 -11.60 8.20
C LEU A 5 -17.44 -11.53 7.49
N LEU A 6 -16.98 -12.67 6.95
CA LEU A 6 -15.74 -12.74 6.18
C LEU A 6 -15.83 -11.93 4.88
N ALA A 7 -16.96 -12.00 4.19
CA ALA A 7 -17.19 -11.23 2.98
C ALA A 7 -17.16 -9.71 3.27
N GLU A 8 -17.78 -9.28 4.36
CA GLU A 8 -17.73 -7.87 4.78
C GLU A 8 -16.32 -7.44 5.20
N GLU A 9 -15.57 -8.28 5.92
CA GLU A 9 -14.18 -7.98 6.27
C GLU A 9 -13.29 -7.83 5.02
N ALA A 10 -13.44 -8.73 4.04
CA ALA A 10 -12.73 -8.64 2.76
C ALA A 10 -13.04 -7.32 2.04
N ARG A 11 -14.31 -6.91 2.02
CA ARG A 11 -14.76 -5.63 1.41
C ARG A 11 -14.15 -4.42 2.11
N LEU A 12 -14.11 -4.41 3.45
CA LEU A 12 -13.50 -3.34 4.23
C LEU A 12 -11.98 -3.25 4.01
N GLN A 13 -11.30 -4.40 3.97
CA GLN A 13 -9.86 -4.45 3.68
C GLN A 13 -9.56 -3.99 2.24
N GLU A 14 -10.40 -4.33 1.26
CA GLU A 14 -10.26 -3.86 -0.12
C GLU A 14 -10.42 -2.33 -0.22
N ALA A 15 -11.40 -1.75 0.49
CA ALA A 15 -11.56 -0.31 0.59
C ALA A 15 -10.34 0.37 1.24
N ALA A 16 -9.77 -0.23 2.28
CA ALA A 16 -8.54 0.26 2.91
C ALA A 16 -7.34 0.21 1.96
N LEU A 17 -7.18 -0.87 1.20
CA LEU A 17 -6.13 -1.00 0.18
C LEU A 17 -6.24 0.08 -0.90
N LYS A 18 -7.45 0.44 -1.33
CA LYS A 18 -7.66 1.55 -2.27
C LYS A 18 -7.22 2.88 -1.68
N ARG A 19 -7.49 3.14 -0.40
CA ARG A 19 -7.01 4.36 0.29
C ARG A 19 -5.47 4.36 0.39
N LEU A 20 -4.86 3.24 0.77
CA LEU A 20 -3.41 3.10 0.82
C LEU A 20 -2.74 3.36 -0.54
N GLY A 21 -3.38 2.98 -1.65
CA GLY A 21 -2.89 3.30 -3.00
C GLY A 21 -2.73 4.81 -3.24
N HIS A 22 -3.68 5.63 -2.80
CA HIS A 22 -3.59 7.09 -2.90
C HIS A 22 -2.48 7.65 -1.99
N TRP A 23 -2.35 7.12 -0.77
CA TRP A 23 -1.28 7.52 0.15
C TRP A 23 0.11 7.14 -0.37
N LEU A 24 0.25 5.98 -1.03
CA LEU A 24 1.49 5.59 -1.69
C LEU A 24 1.87 6.61 -2.77
N ALA A 25 0.91 6.99 -3.62
CA ALA A 25 1.15 8.01 -4.65
C ALA A 25 1.55 9.35 -4.03
N ALA A 26 0.92 9.77 -2.93
CA ALA A 26 1.28 10.98 -2.21
C ALA A 26 2.72 10.91 -1.65
N CYS A 27 3.11 9.78 -1.04
CA CYS A 27 4.48 9.57 -0.56
C CYS A 27 5.52 9.65 -1.69
N LEU A 28 5.24 9.08 -2.86
CA LEU A 28 6.11 9.15 -4.03
C LEU A 28 6.20 10.57 -4.61
N ALA A 29 5.09 11.31 -4.63
CA ALA A 29 5.07 12.70 -5.05
C ALA A 29 5.93 13.58 -4.13
N VAL A 30 5.76 13.45 -2.81
CA VAL A 30 6.56 14.15 -1.80
C VAL A 30 8.05 13.79 -1.94
N SER A 31 8.36 12.50 -2.09
CA SER A 31 9.73 12.02 -2.32
C SER A 31 10.36 12.68 -3.56
N SER A 32 9.61 12.74 -4.66
CA SER A 32 10.04 13.37 -5.92
C SER A 32 10.28 14.87 -5.76
N MET A 33 9.45 15.57 -4.97
CA MET A 33 9.69 16.98 -4.63
C MET A 33 11.01 17.17 -3.87
N GLY A 34 11.35 16.24 -2.97
CA GLY A 34 12.66 16.23 -2.29
C GLY A 34 13.83 16.16 -3.29
N VAL A 35 13.74 15.28 -4.29
CA VAL A 35 14.75 15.18 -5.36
C VAL A 35 14.87 16.48 -6.15
N LEU A 36 13.73 17.09 -6.53
CA LEU A 36 13.71 18.37 -7.26
C LEU A 36 14.36 19.49 -6.44
N LEU A 37 14.08 19.57 -5.14
CA LEU A 37 14.70 20.56 -4.25
C LEU A 37 16.22 20.36 -4.15
N ILE A 38 16.69 19.11 -4.01
CA ILE A 38 18.13 18.79 -4.01
C ILE A 38 18.77 19.24 -5.32
N TYR A 39 18.16 18.88 -6.47
CA TYR A 39 18.68 19.25 -7.78
C TYR A 39 18.80 20.77 -7.94
N PHE A 40 17.75 21.51 -7.58
CA PHE A 40 17.76 22.98 -7.64
C PHE A 40 18.83 23.59 -6.73
N ALA A 41 18.94 23.10 -5.49
CA ALA A 41 19.90 23.60 -4.51
C ALA A 41 21.37 23.36 -4.92
N LEU A 42 21.63 22.26 -5.64
CA LEU A 42 22.96 21.93 -6.17
C LEU A 42 23.28 22.65 -7.48
N SER A 43 22.26 22.97 -8.28
CA SER A 43 22.42 23.65 -9.59
C SER A 43 22.52 25.17 -9.46
N ALA A 44 22.18 25.74 -8.29
CA ALA A 44 22.29 27.17 -8.05
C ALA A 44 23.75 27.66 -8.07
N PRO A 45 24.05 28.88 -8.54
CA PRO A 45 25.42 29.43 -8.61
C PRO A 45 26.15 29.45 -7.26
N GLN A 46 25.38 29.64 -6.19
CA GLN A 46 25.85 29.41 -4.82
C GLN A 46 25.11 28.20 -4.27
N LYS A 47 25.86 27.16 -3.91
CA LYS A 47 25.29 25.94 -3.32
C LYS A 47 24.63 26.28 -1.99
N ASN A 48 23.33 26.02 -1.89
CA ASN A 48 22.61 26.21 -0.64
C ASN A 48 22.49 24.87 0.11
N ILE A 49 23.44 24.61 1.01
CA ILE A 49 23.54 23.34 1.74
C ILE A 49 22.29 23.07 2.61
N TRP A 50 21.65 24.12 3.13
CA TRP A 50 20.44 24.00 3.94
C TRP A 50 19.26 23.47 3.13
N LEU A 51 19.10 23.95 1.89
CA LEU A 51 18.08 23.42 0.97
C LEU A 51 18.36 21.97 0.57
N VAL A 52 19.63 21.57 0.43
CA VAL A 52 20.00 20.17 0.18
C VAL A 52 19.58 19.30 1.36
N ILE A 53 19.90 19.69 2.59
CA ILE A 53 19.53 18.95 3.81
C ILE A 53 18.00 18.80 3.90
N LEU A 54 17.27 19.89 3.68
CA LEU A 54 15.81 19.87 3.67
C LEU A 54 15.25 18.90 2.62
N GLY A 55 15.79 18.96 1.39
CA GLY A 55 15.39 18.06 0.30
C GLY A 55 15.67 16.58 0.61
N VAL A 56 16.81 16.28 1.24
CA VAL A 56 17.16 14.92 1.69
C VAL A 56 16.19 14.42 2.76
N ILE A 57 15.82 15.25 3.74
CA ILE A 57 14.84 14.88 4.76
C ILE A 57 13.50 14.54 4.11
N ILE A 58 13.01 15.39 3.22
CA ILE A 58 11.74 15.18 2.50
C ILE A 58 11.77 13.88 1.67
N LEU A 59 12.87 13.66 0.93
CA LEU A 59 13.10 12.45 0.15
C LEU A 59 13.02 11.19 1.02
N LEU A 60 13.75 11.19 2.15
CA LEU A 60 13.79 10.03 3.05
C LEU A 60 12.43 9.75 3.70
N LEU A 61 11.72 10.79 4.15
CA LEU A 61 10.39 10.63 4.73
C LEU A 61 9.37 10.08 3.70
N GLY A 62 9.38 10.63 2.49
CA GLY A 62 8.53 10.15 1.39
C GLY A 62 8.86 8.70 1.01
N ALA A 63 10.14 8.37 0.88
CA ALA A 63 10.59 7.00 0.56
C ALA A 63 10.22 6.00 1.66
N ALA A 64 10.51 6.31 2.93
CA ALA A 64 10.19 5.44 4.07
C ALA A 64 8.68 5.20 4.20
N GLY A 65 7.87 6.26 4.05
CA GLY A 65 6.41 6.16 4.02
C GLY A 65 5.93 5.29 2.86
N GLY A 66 6.46 5.52 1.65
CA GLY A 66 6.12 4.74 0.46
C GLY A 66 6.47 3.25 0.60
N ILE A 67 7.64 2.92 1.14
CA ILE A 67 8.05 1.53 1.41
C ILE A 67 7.10 0.88 2.40
N THR A 68 6.81 1.54 3.52
CA THR A 68 5.92 1.02 4.57
C THR A 68 4.51 0.75 4.02
N ILE A 69 3.96 1.69 3.27
CA ILE A 69 2.64 1.55 2.64
C ILE A 69 2.66 0.45 1.57
N GLY A 70 3.71 0.38 0.74
CA GLY A 70 3.85 -0.65 -0.29
C GLY A 70 3.86 -2.07 0.30
N LEU A 71 4.58 -2.27 1.41
CA LEU A 71 4.55 -3.52 2.18
C LEU A 71 3.16 -3.79 2.75
N GLY A 72 2.50 -2.76 3.31
CA GLY A 72 1.13 -2.84 3.80
C GLY A 72 0.12 -3.28 2.72
N ILE A 73 0.21 -2.71 1.51
CA ILE A 73 -0.64 -3.09 0.37
C ILE A 73 -0.40 -4.54 -0.03
N ARG A 74 0.86 -4.96 -0.14
CA ARG A 74 1.22 -6.33 -0.51
C ARG A 74 0.67 -7.33 0.50
N ASN A 75 0.83 -7.05 1.79
CA ASN A 75 0.34 -7.91 2.86
C ASN A 75 -1.19 -7.92 2.94
N GLY A 76 -1.84 -6.75 2.83
CA GLY A 76 -3.29 -6.65 2.86
C GLY A 76 -3.96 -7.37 1.68
N ARG A 77 -3.41 -7.31 0.46
CA ARG A 77 -3.90 -8.10 -0.68
C ARG A 77 -3.85 -9.59 -0.42
N ASN A 78 -2.79 -10.07 0.22
CA ASN A 78 -2.68 -11.47 0.61
C ASN A 78 -3.71 -11.85 1.68
N ASN A 79 -4.02 -10.94 2.62
CA ASN A 79 -5.04 -11.18 3.64
C ASN A 79 -6.44 -11.29 3.02
N VAL A 80 -6.83 -10.36 2.14
CA VAL A 80 -8.10 -10.43 1.39
C VAL A 80 -8.21 -11.74 0.62
N ARG A 81 -7.15 -12.15 -0.10
CA ARG A 81 -7.14 -13.41 -0.84
C ARG A 81 -7.38 -14.63 0.07
N LYS A 82 -6.76 -14.67 1.25
CA LYS A 82 -6.96 -15.76 2.21
C LYS A 82 -8.40 -15.82 2.72
N ILE A 83 -9.01 -14.66 2.97
CA ILE A 83 -10.42 -14.58 3.40
C ILE A 83 -11.34 -15.11 2.30
N LEU A 84 -11.15 -14.69 1.04
CA LEU A 84 -11.94 -15.16 -0.09
C LEU A 84 -11.82 -16.69 -0.29
N LEU A 85 -10.60 -17.24 -0.19
CA LEU A 85 -10.38 -18.69 -0.26
C LEU A 85 -11.07 -19.43 0.90
N ALA A 86 -11.09 -18.87 2.10
CA ALA A 86 -11.79 -19.46 3.24
C ALA A 86 -13.31 -19.50 3.02
N ILE A 87 -13.89 -18.45 2.41
CA ILE A 87 -15.31 -18.42 2.02
C ILE A 87 -15.60 -19.48 0.95
N GLU A 88 -14.75 -19.59 -0.07
CA GLU A 88 -14.92 -20.58 -1.15
C GLU A 88 -14.86 -22.02 -0.63
N GLN A 89 -13.94 -22.32 0.29
CA GLN A 89 -13.83 -23.63 0.93
C GLN A 89 -15.06 -23.95 1.80
N GLN A 90 -15.61 -22.98 2.52
CA GLN A 90 -16.86 -23.18 3.29
C GLN A 90 -18.05 -23.46 2.37
N LYS A 91 -18.06 -22.92 1.15
CA LYS A 91 -19.08 -23.21 0.15
C LYS A 91 -18.96 -24.60 -0.46
N LYS A 92 -17.82 -25.28 -0.28
CA LYS A 92 -17.50 -26.59 -0.88
C LYS A 92 -17.55 -27.71 0.18
N PRO A 93 -18.75 -28.04 0.73
CA PRO A 93 -19.27 -29.43 0.60
C PRO A 93 -20.82 -29.60 0.57
N GLN A 94 -21.35 -30.07 -0.57
CA GLN A 94 -22.50 -31.01 -0.79
C GLN A 94 -22.75 -31.24 -2.33
N VAL A 95 -21.69 -31.42 -3.13
CA VAL A 95 -21.81 -31.91 -4.53
C VAL A 95 -20.74 -32.97 -4.78
N GLN A 96 -20.87 -34.11 -4.08
CA GLN A 96 -20.26 -35.43 -4.33
C GLN A 96 -20.83 -36.31 -3.19
N ASP A 97 -21.88 -37.12 -3.38
CA ASP A 97 -21.97 -38.32 -4.21
C ASP A 97 -23.32 -38.47 -4.94
N PRO A 98 -23.35 -38.83 -6.23
CA PRO A 98 -24.43 -39.61 -6.83
C PRO A 98 -24.01 -41.09 -6.88
N GLU A 99 -24.05 -41.79 -5.75
CA GLU A 99 -24.07 -43.27 -5.72
C GLU A 99 -25.11 -43.77 -4.70
N ASN A 100 -26.36 -43.79 -5.14
CA ASN A 100 -27.30 -44.92 -5.05
C ASN A 100 -28.60 -44.58 -5.79
#